data_AF-A0AAP4X8R6-F1
#
_entry.id   AF-A0AAP4X8R6-F1
#
_cell.length_a   1.000
_cell.length_b   1.000
_cell.length_c   1.000
_cell.angle_alpha   90.00
_cell.angle_beta   90.00
_cell.angle_gamma   90.00
#
_symmetry.space_group_name_H-M   'P 1'
#
loop_
_entity.id
_entity.type
_entity.pdbx_description
1 polymer ?
#
loop_
_entity_poly.entity_id
_entity_poly.type
_entity_poly.pdbx_seq_one_letter_code
_entity_poly.pdbx_strand_id
1 'polypeptide(L)'
;NLIPAKLDQKYIGEGKEVLEKIWQEAENYERTIIFIDEIDGLPNRSDRNTSSVSANIVNTLLDKLDGFQRSDKKIVLMGATNNLAKIDPALRSRFSKEIYIGNLKDTEIEGYLKHIIVPYQISYHTFLALKEIAQLCQGKNFSNRDLTTIVEEAYKKTAKWQQQNPQTHEVMLPSDLEEVLNLKLKIKRDAQQVKQRRIACENQYAQWRQGILQYLDKPKDETKIECRYTFDGLNGINYYQRRYAQIQEDLNDINQELTKINQENKISKLEQEITALNQTPNKYQQTIKDKNQEIMDIKDRLKSLQAHEESLRKELKLVENRRELQKEPTNLVCYIKDRHPFDRWNKDGDTYNHTTLDGFDSASFDEEDDSQLYLYLRFEKQQNKGPGGNYLILKYQGPKHFLEDDKD
;
A
#
# COMPACT_ATOMS: atom_id res chain seq x y z
N ASN A 1 5.44 21.23 -17.38
CA ASN A 1 6.87 21.60 -17.53
C ASN A 1 7.37 21.20 -18.89
N LEU A 2 7.73 22.19 -19.70
CA LEU A 2 8.31 22.02 -21.02
C LEU A 2 9.82 22.24 -20.93
N ILE A 3 10.60 21.34 -21.53
CA ILE A 3 12.05 21.48 -21.67
C ILE A 3 12.32 21.78 -23.15
N PRO A 4 12.99 22.89 -23.52
CA PRO A 4 13.23 23.27 -24.91
C PRO A 4 13.91 22.20 -25.76
N ALA A 5 14.75 21.33 -25.18
CA ALA A 5 15.31 20.17 -25.87
C ALA A 5 14.26 19.19 -26.42
N LYS A 6 13.03 19.16 -25.86
CA LYS A 6 11.91 18.38 -26.41
C LYS A 6 11.28 19.02 -27.64
N LEU A 7 11.52 20.31 -27.86
CA LEU A 7 11.09 21.07 -29.02
C LEU A 7 12.14 21.07 -30.15
N ASP A 8 13.41 20.83 -29.81
CA ASP A 8 14.51 20.67 -30.76
C ASP A 8 14.55 19.22 -31.31
N GLN A 9 13.54 18.87 -32.13
CA GLN A 9 13.42 17.55 -32.75
C GLN A 9 14.13 17.50 -34.11
N LYS A 10 14.66 16.32 -34.46
CA LYS A 10 15.47 16.09 -35.67
C LYS A 10 14.70 16.31 -36.98
N TYR A 11 13.37 16.27 -36.96
CA TYR A 11 12.54 16.42 -38.15
C TYR A 11 11.84 17.78 -38.19
N ILE A 12 11.76 18.34 -39.40
CA ILE A 12 11.16 19.64 -39.69
C ILE A 12 9.67 19.60 -39.34
N GLY A 13 9.24 20.38 -38.33
CA GLY A 13 7.82 20.59 -38.00
C GLY A 13 7.33 19.95 -36.69
N GLU A 14 8.01 18.93 -36.18
CA GLU A 14 7.57 18.20 -34.97
C GLU A 14 7.53 19.11 -33.72
N GLY A 15 8.51 20.00 -33.56
CA GLY A 15 8.53 20.95 -32.44
C GLY A 15 7.34 21.92 -32.44
N LYS A 16 6.83 22.30 -33.63
CA LYS A 16 5.64 23.15 -33.76
C LYS A 16 4.38 22.38 -33.38
N GLU A 17 4.23 21.15 -33.85
CA GLU A 17 3.07 20.32 -33.51
C GLU A 17 2.99 20.03 -32.01
N VAL A 18 4.14 19.79 -31.37
CA VAL A 18 4.22 19.60 -29.92
C VAL A 18 3.77 20.87 -29.19
N LEU A 19 4.26 22.05 -29.61
CA LEU A 19 3.85 23.32 -29.01
C LEU A 19 2.34 23.58 -29.19
N GLU A 20 1.79 23.32 -30.38
CA GLU A 20 0.35 23.45 -30.66
C GLU A 20 -0.49 22.53 -29.78
N LYS A 21 -0.11 21.26 -29.64
CA LYS A 21 -0.80 20.29 -28.77
C LYS A 21 -0.83 20.74 -27.32
N ILE A 22 0.33 21.19 -26.80
CA ILE A 22 0.43 21.71 -25.43
C ILE A 22 -0.47 22.93 -25.25
N TRP A 23 -0.52 23.81 -26.26
CA TRP A 23 -1.34 25.01 -26.20
C TRP A 23 -2.84 24.69 -26.23
N GLN A 24 -3.27 23.79 -27.11
CA GLN A 24 -4.66 23.32 -27.16
C GLN A 24 -5.06 22.64 -25.85
N GLU A 25 -4.19 21.81 -25.28
CA GLU A 25 -4.41 21.22 -23.97
C GLU A 25 -4.56 22.30 -22.89
N ALA A 26 -3.73 23.33 -22.90
CA ALA A 26 -3.81 24.44 -21.95
C ALA A 26 -5.12 25.23 -22.05
N GLU A 27 -5.69 25.37 -23.25
CA GLU A 27 -6.97 26.06 -23.50
C GLU A 27 -8.20 25.25 -23.04
N ASN A 28 -8.06 23.92 -22.93
CA ASN A 28 -9.14 23.06 -22.42
C ASN A 28 -9.42 23.28 -20.93
N TYR A 29 -8.47 23.84 -20.18
CA TYR A 29 -8.64 24.16 -18.76
C TYR A 29 -8.95 25.65 -18.55
N GLU A 30 -9.70 25.98 -17.50
CA GLU A 30 -10.06 27.38 -17.20
C GLU A 30 -8.86 28.23 -16.73
N ARG A 31 -7.91 27.60 -16.02
CA ARG A 31 -6.73 28.24 -15.45
C ARG A 31 -5.53 27.33 -15.62
N THR A 32 -4.53 27.80 -16.36
CA THR A 32 -3.35 26.99 -16.72
C THR A 32 -2.07 27.78 -16.51
N ILE A 33 -1.03 27.12 -15.99
CA ILE A 33 0.34 27.65 -15.99
C ILE A 33 1.15 26.81 -16.95
N ILE A 34 1.70 27.44 -17.99
CA ILE A 34 2.71 26.84 -18.86
C ILE A 34 4.07 27.27 -18.34
N PHE A 35 4.88 26.32 -17.89
CA PHE A 35 6.24 26.59 -17.42
C PHE A 35 7.27 26.00 -18.38
N ILE A 36 8.14 26.87 -18.92
CA ILE A 36 9.27 26.53 -19.80
C ILE A 36 10.56 26.70 -19.00
N ASP A 37 11.18 25.59 -18.62
CA ASP A 37 12.50 25.64 -17.98
C ASP A 37 13.58 25.87 -19.03
N GLU A 38 14.69 26.50 -18.66
CA GLU A 38 15.80 26.83 -19.59
C GLU A 38 15.34 27.47 -20.91
N ILE A 39 14.43 28.46 -20.85
CA ILE A 39 13.82 29.09 -22.04
C ILE A 39 14.85 29.68 -23.02
N ASP A 40 16.08 29.97 -22.57
CA ASP A 40 17.21 30.34 -23.41
C ASP A 40 17.73 29.21 -24.33
N GLY A 41 17.23 27.99 -24.16
CA GLY A 41 17.38 26.91 -25.12
C GLY A 41 16.49 27.06 -26.37
N LEU A 42 15.52 27.99 -26.37
CA LEU A 42 14.79 28.33 -27.59
C LEU A 42 15.68 29.12 -28.54
N PRO A 43 15.55 28.92 -29.86
CA PRO A 43 16.39 29.61 -30.85
C PRO A 43 16.25 31.13 -30.78
N ASN A 44 17.37 31.87 -30.78
CA ASN A 44 17.33 33.32 -30.91
C ASN A 44 17.35 33.70 -32.40
N ARG A 45 16.31 34.40 -32.89
CA ARG A 45 16.23 34.76 -34.33
C ARG A 45 17.22 35.86 -34.73
N SER A 46 17.85 36.52 -33.76
CA SER A 46 18.92 37.50 -34.02
C SER A 46 20.28 36.83 -34.28
N ASP A 47 20.42 35.54 -33.95
CA ASP A 47 21.66 34.79 -34.16
C ASP A 47 21.80 34.34 -35.61
N ARG A 48 22.97 34.61 -36.21
CA ARG A 48 23.27 34.32 -37.63
C ARG A 48 23.25 32.82 -37.97
N ASN A 49 23.39 31.96 -36.97
CA ASN A 49 23.44 30.51 -37.14
C ASN A 49 22.09 29.82 -36.90
N THR A 50 21.03 30.59 -36.59
CA THR A 50 19.70 30.04 -36.35
C THR A 50 19.05 29.66 -37.68
N SER A 51 18.69 28.38 -37.82
CA SER A 51 17.97 27.91 -39.01
C SER A 51 16.55 28.49 -39.07
N SER A 52 16.02 28.70 -40.28
CA SER A 52 14.64 29.16 -40.49
C SER A 52 13.61 28.20 -39.88
N VAL A 53 13.93 26.90 -39.85
CA VAL A 53 13.09 25.87 -39.23
C VAL A 53 13.03 26.06 -37.71
N SER A 54 14.19 26.29 -37.07
CA SER A 54 14.28 26.53 -35.62
C SER A 54 13.58 27.84 -35.23
N ALA A 55 13.71 28.89 -36.05
CA ALA A 55 13.04 30.17 -35.84
C ALA A 55 11.50 30.07 -35.81
N ASN A 56 10.92 29.08 -36.50
CA ASN A 56 9.46 28.91 -36.56
C ASN A 56 8.83 28.55 -35.20
N ILE A 57 9.59 27.91 -34.29
CA ILE A 57 9.10 27.60 -32.95
C ILE A 57 8.86 28.90 -32.17
N VAL A 58 9.79 29.86 -32.26
CA VAL A 58 9.64 31.18 -31.64
C VAL A 58 8.53 31.98 -32.27
N ASN A 59 8.39 31.95 -33.60
CA ASN A 59 7.27 32.60 -34.29
C ASN A 59 5.93 32.05 -33.80
N THR A 60 5.79 30.73 -33.70
CA THR A 60 4.57 30.08 -33.23
C THR A 60 4.25 30.50 -31.78
N LEU A 61 5.26 30.55 -30.90
CA LEU A 61 5.07 30.99 -29.52
C LEU A 61 4.65 32.46 -29.43
N LEU A 62 5.23 33.33 -30.26
CA LEU A 62 4.83 34.75 -30.36
C LEU A 62 3.38 34.90 -30.84
N ASP A 63 2.99 34.17 -31.87
CA ASP A 63 1.62 34.18 -32.41
C ASP A 63 0.61 33.77 -31.34
N LYS A 64 0.94 32.73 -30.55
CA LYS A 64 0.11 32.28 -29.43
C LYS A 64 -0.01 33.31 -28.31
N LEU A 65 1.09 33.98 -27.95
CA LEU A 65 1.10 35.02 -26.94
C LEU A 65 0.34 36.28 -27.37
N ASP A 66 0.41 36.65 -28.65
CA ASP A 66 -0.35 37.78 -29.20
C ASP A 66 -1.85 37.43 -29.35
N GLY A 67 -2.18 36.19 -29.69
CA GLY A 67 -3.55 35.69 -29.78
C GLY A 67 -4.28 35.56 -28.43
N PHE A 68 -3.53 35.40 -27.34
CA PHE A 68 -4.08 35.23 -25.99
C PHE A 68 -4.90 36.45 -25.50
N GLN A 69 -4.66 37.65 -26.03
CA GLN A 69 -5.41 38.85 -25.65
C GLN A 69 -6.92 38.78 -26.00
N ARG A 70 -7.37 37.72 -26.70
CA ARG A 70 -8.75 37.53 -27.16
C ARG A 70 -9.48 36.34 -26.53
N SER A 71 -8.84 35.61 -25.62
CA SER A 71 -9.41 34.40 -25.00
C SER A 71 -9.90 34.70 -23.58
N ASP A 72 -11.07 34.15 -23.21
CA ASP A 72 -11.59 34.21 -21.83
C ASP A 72 -10.83 33.26 -20.86
N LYS A 73 -9.91 32.44 -21.40
CA LYS A 73 -9.11 31.48 -20.63
C LYS A 73 -7.95 32.19 -19.93
N LYS A 74 -7.63 31.75 -18.70
CA LYS A 74 -6.52 32.33 -17.91
C LYS A 74 -5.28 31.45 -18.01
N ILE A 75 -4.48 31.68 -19.05
CA ILE A 75 -3.18 31.00 -19.24
C ILE A 75 -2.05 31.94 -18.80
N VAL A 76 -1.18 31.48 -17.91
CA VAL A 76 0.04 32.18 -17.49
C VAL A 76 1.25 31.45 -18.04
N LEU A 77 2.04 32.12 -18.88
CA LEU A 77 3.32 31.61 -19.34
C LEU A 77 4.44 32.05 -18.38
N MET A 78 5.22 31.10 -17.89
CA MET A 78 6.40 31.31 -17.07
C MET A 78 7.62 30.69 -17.76
N GLY A 79 8.74 31.42 -17.77
CA GLY A 79 10.02 30.94 -18.29
C GLY A 79 11.12 31.10 -17.24
N ALA A 80 12.00 30.10 -17.12
CA ALA A 80 13.22 30.20 -16.31
C ALA A 80 14.45 30.21 -17.22
N THR A 81 15.44 31.05 -16.89
CA THR A 81 16.71 31.13 -17.65
C THR A 81 17.87 31.48 -16.73
N ASN A 82 19.05 30.97 -17.06
CA ASN A 82 20.32 31.40 -16.46
C ASN A 82 21.00 32.51 -17.28
N ASN A 83 20.54 32.77 -18.51
CA ASN A 83 21.14 33.75 -19.42
C ASN A 83 20.07 34.53 -20.20
N LEU A 84 19.62 35.63 -19.61
CA LEU A 84 18.62 36.53 -20.18
C LEU A 84 19.02 37.12 -21.56
N ALA A 85 20.33 37.24 -21.83
CA ALA A 85 20.82 37.80 -23.10
C ALA A 85 20.67 36.82 -24.29
N LYS A 86 20.50 35.51 -24.02
CA LYS A 86 20.27 34.51 -25.07
C LYS A 86 18.84 34.46 -25.57
N ILE A 87 17.87 34.98 -24.82
CA ILE A 87 16.46 34.96 -25.21
C ILE A 87 16.22 35.88 -26.41
N ASP A 88 15.44 35.41 -27.39
CA ASP A 88 14.97 36.23 -28.52
C ASP A 88 14.35 37.55 -28.02
N PRO A 89 14.82 38.73 -28.47
CA PRO A 89 14.34 40.01 -27.96
C PRO A 89 12.82 40.21 -28.12
N ALA A 90 12.21 39.69 -29.18
CA ALA A 90 10.77 39.83 -29.37
C ALA A 90 10.00 38.90 -28.41
N LEU A 91 10.48 37.67 -28.21
CA LEU A 91 9.88 36.76 -27.22
C LEU A 91 9.98 37.36 -25.81
N ARG A 92 11.16 37.87 -25.44
CA ARG A 92 11.37 38.56 -24.16
C ARG A 92 10.40 39.74 -23.97
N SER A 93 10.15 40.51 -25.02
CA SER A 93 9.21 41.66 -24.96
C SER A 93 7.78 41.29 -24.59
N ARG A 94 7.38 40.01 -24.74
CA ARG A 94 6.04 39.50 -24.38
C ARG A 94 5.92 39.05 -22.93
N PHE A 95 7.03 38.91 -22.21
CA PHE A 95 7.00 38.67 -20.77
C PHE A 95 6.78 39.99 -20.03
N SER A 96 5.63 40.12 -19.37
CA SER A 96 5.24 41.36 -18.69
C SER A 96 6.01 41.61 -17.38
N LYS A 97 6.61 40.56 -16.80
CA LYS A 97 7.36 40.62 -15.54
C LYS A 97 8.61 39.77 -15.64
N GLU A 98 9.72 40.31 -15.14
CA GLU A 98 10.97 39.60 -14.91
C GLU A 98 11.21 39.53 -13.40
N ILE A 99 11.43 38.33 -12.87
CA ILE A 99 11.73 38.11 -11.46
C ILE A 99 13.16 37.60 -11.38
N TYR A 100 14.04 38.37 -10.75
CA TYR A 100 15.42 37.97 -10.54
C TYR A 100 15.51 37.02 -9.34
N ILE A 101 16.00 35.80 -9.58
CA ILE A 101 16.32 34.82 -8.53
C ILE A 101 17.83 34.82 -8.33
N GLY A 102 18.29 35.54 -7.30
CA GLY A 102 19.70 35.61 -6.93
C GLY A 102 20.11 34.53 -5.94
N ASN A 103 21.37 34.57 -5.54
CA ASN A 103 21.86 33.80 -4.40
C ASN A 103 21.17 34.25 -3.11
N LEU A 104 21.09 33.34 -2.13
CA LEU A 104 20.61 33.65 -0.79
C LEU A 104 21.45 34.77 -0.16
N LYS A 105 20.76 35.67 0.54
CA LYS A 105 21.42 36.63 1.42
C LYS A 105 21.96 35.92 2.66
N ASP A 106 23.00 36.47 3.27
CA ASP A 106 23.59 35.94 4.51
C ASP A 106 22.56 35.76 5.64
N THR A 107 21.52 36.61 5.69
CA THR A 107 20.41 36.53 6.65
C THR A 107 19.43 35.40 6.38
N GLU A 108 19.40 34.87 5.16
CA GLU A 108 18.46 33.82 4.72
C GLU A 108 19.07 32.41 4.86
N ILE A 109 20.41 32.31 4.99
CA ILE A 109 21.14 31.04 5.06
C ILE A 109 20.64 30.16 6.22
N GLU A 110 20.47 30.70 7.42
CA GLU A 110 20.00 29.92 8.58
C GLU A 110 18.61 29.30 8.31
N GLY A 111 17.70 30.10 7.74
CA GLY A 111 16.35 29.65 7.39
C GLY A 111 16.37 28.57 6.31
N TYR A 112 17.21 28.74 5.28
CA TYR A 112 17.39 27.75 4.24
C TYR A 112 17.96 26.44 4.78
N LEU A 113 19.02 26.50 5.61
CA LEU A 113 19.60 25.32 6.27
C LEU A 113 18.57 24.57 7.11
N LYS A 114 17.76 25.31 7.90
CA LYS A 114 16.67 24.72 8.69
C LYS A 114 15.61 24.06 7.84
N HIS A 115 15.34 24.58 6.63
CA HIS A 115 14.39 23.98 5.70
C HIS A 115 14.94 22.70 5.07
N ILE A 116 16.17 22.73 4.55
CA ILE A 116 16.74 21.59 3.82
C ILE A 116 17.16 20.43 4.73
N ILE A 117 17.38 20.66 6.03
CA ILE A 117 17.83 19.61 6.94
C ILE A 117 16.69 18.69 7.40
N VAL A 118 15.42 19.10 7.25
CA VAL A 118 14.23 18.39 7.77
C VAL A 118 14.15 16.92 7.32
N PRO A 119 14.47 16.55 6.07
CA PRO A 119 14.38 15.15 5.63
C PRO A 119 15.43 14.21 6.26
N TYR A 120 16.43 14.75 6.98
CA TYR A 120 17.55 13.98 7.51
C TYR A 120 17.36 13.63 8.98
N GLN A 121 17.85 12.45 9.38
CA GLN A 121 17.91 12.07 10.78
C GLN A 121 19.04 12.83 11.49
N ILE A 122 18.67 13.87 12.25
CA ILE A 122 19.61 14.77 12.91
C ILE A 122 19.44 14.77 14.43
N SER A 123 20.50 15.12 15.16
CA SER A 123 20.39 15.44 16.58
C SER A 123 19.75 16.82 16.79
N TYR A 124 19.13 17.03 17.95
CA TYR A 124 18.67 18.36 18.36
C TYR A 124 19.80 19.40 18.38
N HIS A 125 21.01 18.99 18.78
CA HIS A 125 22.19 19.85 18.79
C HIS A 125 22.61 20.28 17.37
N THR A 126 22.43 19.40 16.38
CA THR A 126 22.67 19.72 14.96
C THR A 126 21.74 20.82 14.49
N PHE A 127 20.45 20.76 14.87
CA PHE A 127 19.49 21.80 14.54
C PHE A 127 19.87 23.16 15.15
N LEU A 128 20.33 23.18 16.41
CA LEU A 128 20.80 24.40 17.06
C LEU A 128 22.09 24.95 16.43
N ALA A 129 23.01 24.06 16.07
CA ALA A 129 24.29 24.41 15.45
C ALA A 129 24.13 25.06 14.07
N LEU A 130 22.98 24.93 13.40
CA LEU A 130 22.72 25.56 12.10
C LEU A 130 22.90 27.08 12.11
N LYS A 131 22.68 27.74 13.26
CA LYS A 131 22.95 29.16 13.41
C LYS A 131 24.44 29.48 13.26
N GLU A 132 25.30 28.70 13.89
CA GLU A 132 26.75 28.85 13.83
C GLU A 132 27.29 28.44 12.45
N ILE A 133 26.75 27.37 11.86
CA ILE A 133 27.05 26.96 10.49
C ILE A 133 26.67 28.07 9.51
N ALA A 134 25.50 28.69 9.66
CA ALA A 134 25.07 29.81 8.83
C ALA A 134 26.05 30.99 8.93
N GLN A 135 26.49 31.35 10.15
CA GLN A 135 27.49 32.40 10.36
C GLN A 135 28.81 32.11 9.65
N LEU A 136 29.28 30.86 9.67
CA LEU A 136 30.51 30.46 8.97
C LEU A 136 30.38 30.50 7.43
N CYS A 137 29.14 30.40 6.93
CA CYS A 137 28.82 30.52 5.51
C CYS A 137 28.71 31.98 5.03
N GLN A 138 28.61 32.96 5.93
CA GLN A 138 28.41 34.36 5.56
C GLN A 138 29.59 34.93 4.77
N GLY A 139 29.29 35.69 3.72
CA GLY A 139 30.29 36.29 2.83
C GLY A 139 31.09 35.29 1.99
N LYS A 140 30.68 34.01 1.93
CA LYS A 140 31.34 32.95 1.14
C LYS A 140 30.73 32.74 -0.25
N ASN A 141 29.66 33.47 -0.59
CA ASN A 141 28.93 33.35 -1.87
C ASN A 141 28.48 31.92 -2.20
N PHE A 142 28.07 31.15 -1.19
CA PHE A 142 27.52 29.80 -1.42
C PHE A 142 26.18 29.88 -2.15
N SER A 143 26.05 29.11 -3.23
CA SER A 143 24.77 28.91 -3.89
C SER A 143 23.88 27.97 -3.06
N ASN A 144 22.59 27.93 -3.37
CA ASN A 144 21.65 26.98 -2.77
C ASN A 144 22.13 25.54 -2.94
N ARG A 145 22.73 25.22 -4.10
CA ARG A 145 23.32 23.91 -4.40
C ARG A 145 24.50 23.60 -3.51
N ASP A 146 25.37 24.56 -3.24
CA ASP A 146 26.53 24.36 -2.35
C ASP A 146 26.08 24.05 -0.92
N LEU A 147 25.11 24.80 -0.39
CA LEU A 147 24.53 24.56 0.93
C LEU A 147 23.84 23.20 1.02
N THR A 148 23.06 22.82 -0.01
CA THR A 148 22.46 21.48 -0.10
C THR A 148 23.53 20.39 -0.13
N THR A 149 24.58 20.57 -0.92
CA THR A 149 25.69 19.62 -1.02
C THR A 149 26.42 19.45 0.32
N ILE A 150 26.58 20.53 1.10
CA ILE A 150 27.17 20.47 2.44
C ILE A 150 26.35 19.54 3.35
N VAL A 151 25.02 19.69 3.36
CA VAL A 151 24.13 18.85 4.19
C VAL A 151 24.13 17.40 3.71
N GLU A 152 24.07 17.17 2.39
CA GLU A 152 24.13 15.81 1.82
C GLU A 152 25.46 15.10 2.10
N GLU A 153 26.58 15.80 1.96
CA GLU A 153 27.90 15.25 2.27
C GLU A 153 28.06 14.98 3.77
N ALA A 154 27.49 15.83 4.64
CA ALA A 154 27.48 15.61 6.08
C ALA A 154 26.67 14.36 6.44
N TYR A 155 25.54 14.13 5.76
CA TYR A 155 24.74 12.92 5.96
C TYR A 155 25.46 11.65 5.50
N LYS A 156 26.13 11.70 4.33
CA LYS A 156 26.98 10.59 3.87
C LYS A 156 28.10 10.29 4.88
N LYS A 157 28.68 11.31 5.49
CA LYS A 157 29.69 11.17 6.54
C LYS A 157 29.10 10.56 7.81
N THR A 158 27.90 10.98 8.21
CA THR A 158 27.14 10.38 9.32
C THR A 158 26.96 8.87 9.10
N ALA A 159 26.47 8.46 7.93
CA ALA A 159 26.26 7.05 7.60
C ALA A 159 27.56 6.23 7.68
N LYS A 160 28.69 6.83 7.27
CA LYS A 160 30.01 6.19 7.41
C LYS A 160 30.39 5.99 8.88
N TRP A 161 30.15 6.99 9.74
CA TRP A 161 30.45 6.86 11.18
C TRP A 161 29.48 5.93 11.89
N GLN A 162 28.21 5.90 11.49
CA GLN A 162 27.22 4.96 12.02
C GLN A 162 27.64 3.51 11.77
N GLN A 163 28.24 3.20 10.60
CA GLN A 163 28.78 1.87 10.34
C GLN A 163 29.96 1.49 11.25
N GLN A 164 30.77 2.47 11.66
CA GLN A 164 31.94 2.24 12.52
C GLN A 164 31.59 2.24 14.00
N ASN A 165 30.67 3.11 14.40
CA ASN A 165 30.28 3.40 15.78
C ASN A 165 28.74 3.43 15.91
N PRO A 166 28.05 2.29 15.67
CA PRO A 166 26.59 2.27 15.60
C PRO A 166 25.88 2.67 16.89
N GLN A 167 26.54 2.54 18.05
CA GLN A 167 25.96 2.87 19.36
C GLN A 167 26.08 4.35 19.73
N THR A 168 27.04 5.08 19.14
CA THR A 168 27.32 6.48 19.53
C THR A 168 27.03 7.49 18.43
N HIS A 169 26.96 7.04 17.17
CA HIS A 169 26.83 7.89 16.00
C HIS A 169 25.58 7.54 15.16
N GLU A 170 24.42 7.56 15.81
CA GLU A 170 23.13 7.12 15.24
C GLU A 170 22.47 8.15 14.31
N VAL A 171 22.79 9.44 14.48
CA VAL A 171 22.16 10.57 13.78
C VAL A 171 23.22 11.57 13.37
N MET A 172 22.91 12.48 12.43
CA MET A 172 23.84 13.54 12.04
C MET A 172 24.13 14.45 13.23
N LEU A 173 25.41 14.68 13.53
CA LEU A 173 25.89 15.52 14.63
C LEU A 173 26.45 16.86 14.10
N PRO A 174 26.58 17.90 14.96
CA PRO A 174 27.20 19.17 14.56
C PRO A 174 28.59 18.99 13.94
N SER A 175 29.37 18.04 14.46
CA SER A 175 30.71 17.73 13.95
C SER A 175 30.73 17.30 12.49
N ASP A 176 29.69 16.65 11.97
CA ASP A 176 29.66 16.18 10.58
C ASP A 176 29.49 17.35 9.61
N LEU A 177 28.59 18.28 9.94
CA LEU A 177 28.41 19.54 9.21
C LEU A 177 29.68 20.41 9.27
N GLU A 178 30.27 20.55 10.46
CA GLU A 178 31.51 21.30 10.65
C GLU A 178 32.66 20.71 9.80
N GLU A 179 32.83 19.39 9.80
CA GLU A 179 33.90 18.72 9.06
C GLU A 179 33.75 18.94 7.55
N VAL A 180 32.53 18.78 7.02
CA VAL A 180 32.26 19.01 5.59
C VAL A 180 32.41 20.48 5.22
N LEU A 181 31.92 21.40 6.05
CA LEU A 181 32.06 22.83 5.81
C LEU A 181 33.55 23.24 5.81
N ASN A 182 34.35 22.75 6.76
CA ASN A 182 35.79 23.02 6.79
C ASN A 182 36.48 22.52 5.51
N LEU A 183 36.09 21.35 4.99
CA LEU A 183 36.60 20.83 3.72
C LEU A 183 36.24 21.74 2.54
N LYS A 184 34.98 22.20 2.45
CA LYS A 184 34.54 23.15 1.40
C LYS A 184 35.27 24.48 1.49
N LEU A 185 35.50 24.98 2.71
CA LEU A 185 36.24 26.22 2.99
C LEU A 185 37.76 26.05 2.88
N LYS A 186 38.27 24.84 2.60
CA LYS A 186 39.70 24.52 2.55
C LYS A 186 40.44 24.84 3.85
N ILE A 187 39.74 24.78 4.99
CA ILE A 187 40.30 24.97 6.33
C ILE A 187 40.95 23.67 6.77
N LYS A 188 42.28 23.65 6.92
CA LYS A 188 43.00 22.50 7.47
C LYS A 188 42.85 22.47 8.98
N ARG A 189 42.20 21.44 9.50
CA ARG A 189 42.13 21.14 10.93
C ARG A 189 43.03 19.96 11.25
N ASP A 190 43.59 19.98 12.46
CA ASP A 190 44.35 18.85 12.97
C ASP A 190 43.44 17.62 13.15
N ALA A 191 43.92 16.44 12.77
CA ALA A 191 43.12 15.22 12.76
C ALA A 191 42.71 14.79 14.18
N GLN A 192 43.56 15.05 15.17
CA GLN A 192 43.26 14.76 16.57
C GLN A 192 42.16 15.69 17.10
N GLN A 193 42.20 16.98 16.74
CA GLN A 193 41.15 17.94 17.08
C GLN A 193 39.80 17.57 16.46
N VAL A 194 39.78 17.16 15.18
CA VAL A 194 38.53 16.71 14.51
C VAL A 194 37.95 15.49 15.23
N LYS A 195 38.80 14.53 15.58
CA LYS A 195 38.38 13.33 16.33
C LYS A 195 37.83 13.68 17.72
N GLN A 196 38.50 14.57 18.45
CA GLN A 196 38.04 15.03 19.76
C GLN A 196 36.70 15.74 19.68
N ARG A 197 36.50 16.61 18.68
CA ARG A 197 35.22 17.30 18.46
C ARG A 197 34.07 16.33 18.18
N ARG A 198 34.32 15.29 17.39
CA ARG A 198 33.31 14.25 17.12
C ARG A 198 32.91 13.50 18.37
N ILE A 199 33.89 12.99 19.13
CA ILE A 199 33.63 12.29 20.39
C ILE A 199 32.85 13.18 21.38
N ALA A 200 33.18 14.48 21.44
CA ALA A 200 32.42 15.42 22.27
C ALA A 200 30.95 15.54 21.83
N CYS A 201 30.67 15.59 20.52
CA CYS A 201 29.29 15.63 20.00
C CYS A 201 28.55 14.31 20.25
N GLU A 202 29.22 13.16 20.08
CA GLU A 202 28.66 11.84 20.37
C GLU A 202 28.26 11.74 21.86
N ASN A 203 29.13 12.17 22.77
CA ASN A 203 28.85 12.19 24.20
C ASN A 203 27.70 13.15 24.55
N GLN A 204 27.66 14.33 23.93
CA GLN A 204 26.57 15.30 24.13
C GLN A 204 25.22 14.73 23.67
N TYR A 205 25.19 14.09 22.50
CA TYR A 205 23.99 13.42 22.00
C TYR A 205 23.57 12.27 22.92
N ALA A 206 24.50 11.43 23.37
CA ALA A 206 24.21 10.31 24.26
C ALA A 206 23.60 10.77 25.59
N GLN A 207 24.18 11.81 26.21
CA GLN A 207 23.64 12.41 27.45
C GLN A 207 22.23 12.96 27.25
N TRP A 208 22.00 13.70 26.17
CA TRP A 208 20.68 14.24 25.84
C TRP A 208 19.65 13.15 25.57
N ARG A 209 20.03 12.11 24.82
CA ARG A 209 19.18 10.96 24.52
C ARG A 209 18.78 10.24 25.80
N GLN A 210 19.72 9.94 26.69
CA GLN A 210 19.41 9.34 28.00
C GLN A 210 18.48 10.24 28.81
N GLY A 211 18.72 11.55 28.79
CA GLY A 211 17.89 12.55 29.45
C GLY A 211 16.48 12.70 28.88
N ILE A 212 16.23 12.29 27.63
CA ILE A 212 14.88 12.25 27.05
C ILE A 212 14.22 10.90 27.27
N LEU A 213 14.97 9.80 27.12
CA LEU A 213 14.45 8.45 27.31
C LEU A 213 13.88 8.21 28.71
N GLN A 214 14.32 8.97 29.74
CA GLN A 214 13.73 8.92 31.07
C GLN A 214 12.29 9.47 31.14
N TYR A 215 11.87 10.28 30.16
CA TYR A 215 10.53 10.87 30.07
C TYR A 215 9.65 10.21 29.01
N LEU A 216 10.22 9.30 28.20
CA LEU A 216 9.48 8.55 27.20
C LEU A 216 9.14 7.17 27.77
N ASP A 217 7.93 6.69 27.47
CA ASP A 217 7.56 5.32 27.78
C ASP A 217 8.54 4.35 27.11
N LYS A 218 8.79 3.21 27.77
CA LYS A 218 9.67 2.16 27.22
C LYS A 218 9.20 1.79 25.80
N PRO A 219 10.12 1.55 24.85
CA PRO A 219 9.76 1.15 23.51
C PRO A 219 8.80 -0.04 23.53
N LYS A 220 7.79 0.02 22.66
CA LYS A 220 6.83 -1.05 22.42
C LYS A 220 7.61 -2.36 22.18
N ASP A 221 7.17 -3.46 22.79
CA ASP A 221 7.70 -4.78 22.48
C ASP A 221 7.35 -5.11 21.01
N GLU A 222 8.38 -5.09 20.15
CA GLU A 222 8.30 -5.37 18.71
C GLU A 222 8.63 -6.84 18.39
N THR A 223 8.54 -7.74 19.36
CA THR A 223 8.73 -9.19 19.12
C THR A 223 7.82 -9.64 17.99
N LYS A 224 8.43 -10.10 16.89
CA LYS A 224 7.71 -10.54 15.70
C LYS A 224 6.87 -11.77 16.03
N ILE A 225 5.56 -11.67 15.77
CA ILE A 225 4.62 -12.78 15.97
C ILE A 225 4.19 -13.27 14.58
N GLU A 226 4.52 -14.52 14.28
CA GLU A 226 4.15 -15.18 13.03
C GLU A 226 3.09 -16.25 13.32
N CYS A 227 1.91 -16.07 12.73
CA CYS A 227 0.81 -17.03 12.84
C CYS A 227 0.55 -17.64 11.45
N ARG A 228 0.59 -18.97 11.36
CA ARG A 228 0.33 -19.70 10.11
C ARG A 228 -1.08 -20.28 10.14
N TYR A 229 -1.88 -19.92 9.15
CA TYR A 229 -3.21 -20.50 8.93
C TYR A 229 -3.19 -21.38 7.68
N THR A 230 -3.78 -22.58 7.80
CA THR A 230 -3.82 -23.57 6.71
C THR A 230 -5.25 -23.72 6.24
N PHE A 231 -5.48 -23.61 4.93
CA PHE A 231 -6.82 -23.70 4.34
C PHE A 231 -6.91 -24.91 3.39
N ASP A 232 -7.86 -25.79 3.67
CA ASP A 232 -8.20 -26.91 2.80
C ASP A 232 -9.38 -26.54 1.90
N GLY A 233 -9.07 -25.90 0.76
CA GLY A 233 -10.06 -25.49 -0.25
C GLY A 233 -10.65 -24.09 -0.04
N LEU A 234 -11.35 -23.58 -1.05
CA LEU A 234 -11.99 -22.26 -1.09
C LEU A 234 -13.39 -22.27 -0.44
N ASN A 235 -13.58 -23.02 0.65
CA ASN A 235 -14.90 -23.16 1.29
C ASN A 235 -15.13 -22.19 2.46
N GLY A 236 -14.07 -21.47 2.87
CA GLY A 236 -14.20 -20.22 3.62
C GLY A 236 -13.93 -20.42 5.10
N ILE A 237 -13.65 -19.31 5.79
CA ILE A 237 -13.45 -19.34 7.24
C ILE A 237 -14.74 -19.82 7.90
N ASN A 238 -14.62 -20.67 8.92
CA ASN A 238 -15.75 -21.23 9.68
C ASN A 238 -16.62 -22.24 8.91
N TYR A 239 -16.24 -22.64 7.69
CA TYR A 239 -16.98 -23.64 6.89
C TYR A 239 -17.22 -24.93 7.65
N TYR A 240 -16.16 -25.53 8.20
CA TYR A 240 -16.25 -26.80 8.89
C TYR A 240 -17.06 -26.72 10.18
N GLN A 241 -17.10 -25.57 10.85
CA GLN A 241 -17.96 -25.37 12.01
C GLN A 241 -19.45 -25.29 11.61
N ARG A 242 -19.76 -24.54 10.55
CA ARG A 242 -21.13 -24.44 10.00
C ARG A 242 -21.60 -25.79 9.47
N ARG A 243 -20.75 -26.46 8.69
CA ARG A 243 -21.04 -27.78 8.14
C ARG A 243 -21.18 -28.83 9.23
N TYR A 244 -20.40 -28.75 10.30
CA TYR A 244 -20.58 -29.59 11.49
C TYR A 244 -21.97 -29.41 12.10
N ALA A 245 -22.40 -28.16 12.33
CA ALA A 245 -23.73 -27.88 12.87
C ALA A 245 -24.84 -28.41 11.94
N GLN A 246 -24.71 -28.18 10.63
CA GLN A 246 -25.68 -28.66 9.65
C GLN A 246 -25.77 -30.20 9.62
N ILE A 247 -24.63 -30.90 9.60
CA ILE A 247 -24.63 -32.38 9.60
C ILE A 247 -25.26 -32.92 10.88
N GLN A 248 -25.06 -32.25 12.03
CA GLN A 248 -25.69 -32.66 13.29
C GLN A 248 -27.21 -32.49 13.24
N GLU A 249 -27.70 -31.40 12.65
CA GLU A 249 -29.14 -31.17 12.43
C GLU A 249 -29.73 -32.21 11.46
N ASP A 250 -29.10 -32.40 10.29
CA ASP A 250 -29.54 -33.39 9.29
C ASP A 250 -29.58 -34.81 9.88
N LEU A 251 -28.58 -35.19 10.69
CA LEU A 251 -28.56 -36.47 11.39
C LEU A 251 -29.69 -36.59 12.42
N ASN A 252 -30.02 -35.51 13.14
CA ASN A 252 -31.13 -35.52 14.08
C ASN A 252 -32.47 -35.74 13.36
N ASP A 253 -32.68 -35.07 12.24
CA ASP A 253 -33.91 -35.20 11.44
C ASP A 253 -34.08 -36.62 10.88
N ILE A 254 -33.01 -37.19 10.31
CA ILE A 254 -33.03 -38.57 9.81
C ILE A 254 -33.31 -39.56 10.94
N ASN A 255 -32.68 -39.38 12.11
CA ASN A 255 -32.90 -40.26 13.25
C ASN A 255 -34.33 -40.16 13.78
N GLN A 256 -34.95 -38.98 13.76
CA GLN A 256 -36.36 -38.79 14.10
C GLN A 256 -37.28 -39.50 13.10
N GLU A 257 -37.02 -39.38 11.79
CA GLU A 257 -37.78 -40.09 10.77
C GLU A 257 -37.66 -41.61 10.89
N LEU A 258 -36.44 -42.14 11.05
CA LEU A 258 -36.20 -43.57 11.26
C LEU A 258 -36.92 -44.08 12.51
N THR A 259 -36.88 -43.31 13.60
CA THR A 259 -37.58 -43.65 14.84
C THR A 259 -39.09 -43.68 14.63
N LYS A 260 -39.65 -42.69 13.93
CA LYS A 260 -41.08 -42.63 13.62
C LYS A 260 -41.53 -43.84 12.78
N ILE A 261 -40.80 -44.17 11.71
CA ILE A 261 -41.11 -45.33 10.85
C ILE A 261 -41.07 -46.63 11.65
N ASN A 262 -40.08 -46.80 12.53
CA ASN A 262 -39.94 -47.99 13.37
C ASN A 262 -41.02 -48.07 14.46
N GLN A 263 -41.40 -46.95 15.09
CA GLN A 263 -42.42 -46.91 16.15
C GLN A 263 -43.84 -47.13 15.62
N GLU A 264 -44.16 -46.66 14.42
CA GLU A 264 -45.49 -46.81 13.82
C GLU A 264 -45.86 -48.30 13.60
N ASN A 265 -44.87 -49.20 13.57
CA ASN A 265 -45.02 -50.64 13.34
C ASN A 265 -45.89 -50.96 12.10
N LYS A 266 -45.87 -50.04 11.12
CA LYS A 266 -46.81 -50.02 10.00
C LYS A 266 -46.64 -51.24 9.10
N ILE A 267 -45.40 -51.68 8.88
CA ILE A 267 -45.08 -52.92 8.15
C ILE A 267 -45.72 -54.13 8.83
N SER A 268 -45.54 -54.30 10.14
CA SER A 268 -46.10 -55.45 10.87
C SER A 268 -47.64 -55.47 10.86
N LYS A 269 -48.28 -54.30 10.98
CA LYS A 269 -49.74 -54.16 10.85
C LYS A 269 -50.22 -54.53 9.44
N LEU A 270 -49.56 -54.02 8.41
CA LEU A 270 -49.89 -54.34 7.01
C LEU A 270 -49.69 -55.83 6.71
N GLU A 271 -48.63 -56.46 7.24
CA GLU A 271 -48.38 -57.90 7.11
C GLU A 271 -49.46 -58.75 7.79
N GLN A 272 -49.94 -58.34 8.97
CA GLN A 272 -51.07 -58.99 9.66
C GLN A 272 -52.39 -58.85 8.87
N GLU A 273 -52.67 -57.67 8.33
CA GLU A 273 -53.85 -57.41 7.50
C GLU A 273 -53.82 -58.22 6.21
N ILE A 274 -52.67 -58.31 5.53
CA ILE A 274 -52.48 -59.16 4.35
C ILE A 274 -52.74 -60.64 4.71
N THR A 275 -52.24 -61.10 5.85
CA THR A 275 -52.44 -62.48 6.33
C THR A 275 -53.93 -62.79 6.54
N ALA A 276 -54.70 -61.86 7.09
CA ALA A 276 -56.15 -62.01 7.24
C ALA A 276 -56.88 -62.00 5.89
N LEU A 277 -56.53 -61.10 4.97
CA LEU A 277 -57.15 -60.98 3.65
C LEU A 277 -56.87 -62.21 2.75
N ASN A 278 -55.72 -62.85 2.92
CA ASN A 278 -55.34 -64.09 2.21
C ASN A 278 -56.22 -65.30 2.56
N GLN A 279 -57.09 -65.22 3.57
CA GLN A 279 -58.06 -66.28 3.88
C GLN A 279 -59.22 -66.33 2.86
N THR A 280 -59.46 -65.25 2.10
CA THR A 280 -60.46 -65.21 1.00
C THR A 280 -59.91 -64.52 -0.26
N PRO A 281 -58.91 -65.11 -0.95
CA PRO A 281 -58.07 -64.42 -1.93
C PRO A 281 -58.82 -63.82 -3.12
N ASN A 282 -59.84 -64.51 -3.63
CA ASN A 282 -60.53 -64.14 -4.88
C ASN A 282 -61.31 -62.82 -4.79
N LYS A 283 -61.55 -62.27 -3.60
CA LYS A 283 -62.30 -61.02 -3.41
C LYS A 283 -61.40 -59.79 -3.21
N TYR A 284 -60.12 -59.96 -2.84
CA TYR A 284 -59.25 -58.86 -2.36
C TYR A 284 -57.88 -58.78 -3.03
N GLN A 285 -57.70 -59.39 -4.21
CA GLN A 285 -56.41 -59.43 -4.91
C GLN A 285 -55.76 -58.04 -5.11
N GLN A 286 -56.54 -57.03 -5.51
CA GLN A 286 -56.03 -55.68 -5.73
C GLN A 286 -55.57 -55.03 -4.41
N THR A 287 -56.37 -55.15 -3.35
CA THR A 287 -56.05 -54.60 -2.02
C THR A 287 -54.78 -55.23 -1.44
N ILE A 288 -54.56 -56.53 -1.65
CA ILE A 288 -53.33 -57.21 -1.23
C ILE A 288 -52.13 -56.70 -2.03
N LYS A 289 -52.29 -56.45 -3.34
CA LYS A 289 -51.23 -55.87 -4.18
C LYS A 289 -50.85 -54.47 -3.71
N ASP A 290 -51.84 -53.62 -3.44
CA ASP A 290 -51.62 -52.24 -2.99
C ASP A 290 -50.90 -52.20 -1.62
N LYS A 291 -51.29 -53.06 -0.68
CA LYS A 291 -50.62 -53.16 0.64
C LYS A 291 -49.19 -53.69 0.55
N ASN A 292 -48.92 -54.66 -0.34
CA ASN A 292 -47.56 -55.14 -0.59
C ASN A 292 -46.69 -54.05 -1.21
N GLN A 293 -47.25 -53.23 -2.10
CA GLN A 293 -46.55 -52.07 -2.66
C GLN A 293 -46.22 -51.06 -1.57
N GLU A 294 -47.16 -50.75 -0.67
CA GLU A 294 -46.90 -49.86 0.47
C GLU A 294 -45.78 -50.38 1.39
N ILE A 295 -45.72 -51.69 1.64
CA ILE A 295 -44.61 -52.30 2.39
C ILE A 295 -43.27 -52.12 1.66
N MET A 296 -43.24 -52.32 0.32
CA MET A 296 -42.03 -52.09 -0.46
C MET A 296 -41.57 -50.63 -0.39
N ASP A 297 -42.49 -49.68 -0.56
CA ASP A 297 -42.18 -48.25 -0.51
C ASP A 297 -41.59 -47.84 0.85
N ILE A 298 -42.12 -48.38 1.95
CA ILE A 298 -41.58 -48.12 3.30
C ILE A 298 -40.18 -48.73 3.45
N LYS A 299 -39.95 -49.95 2.94
CA LYS A 299 -38.63 -50.62 2.99
C LYS A 299 -37.58 -49.87 2.16
N ASP A 300 -37.95 -49.38 0.99
CA ASP A 300 -37.06 -48.60 0.14
C ASP A 300 -36.72 -47.25 0.77
N ARG A 301 -37.71 -46.59 1.40
CA ARG A 301 -37.47 -45.36 2.17
C ARG A 301 -36.53 -45.60 3.35
N LEU A 302 -36.72 -46.67 4.12
CA LEU A 302 -35.80 -47.04 5.22
C LEU A 302 -34.37 -47.22 4.72
N LYS A 303 -34.18 -47.95 3.62
CA LYS A 303 -32.87 -48.18 3.00
C LYS A 303 -32.22 -46.88 2.54
N SER A 304 -32.99 -45.97 1.94
CA SER A 304 -32.51 -44.66 1.52
C SER A 304 -32.06 -43.79 2.70
N LEU A 305 -32.86 -43.74 3.77
CA LEU A 305 -32.54 -42.96 4.98
C LEU A 305 -31.28 -43.49 5.67
N GLN A 306 -31.13 -44.81 5.80
CA GLN A 306 -29.94 -45.44 6.37
C GLN A 306 -28.67 -45.16 5.53
N ALA A 307 -28.78 -45.22 4.20
CA ALA A 307 -27.65 -44.88 3.33
C ALA A 307 -27.25 -43.40 3.45
N HIS A 308 -28.23 -42.51 3.60
CA HIS A 308 -27.98 -41.08 3.81
C HIS A 308 -27.32 -40.81 5.16
N GLU A 309 -27.80 -41.44 6.23
CA GLU A 309 -27.21 -41.38 7.57
C GLU A 309 -25.73 -41.83 7.56
N GLU A 310 -25.43 -42.96 6.91
CA GLU A 310 -24.06 -43.47 6.81
C GLU A 310 -23.15 -42.50 6.05
N SER A 311 -23.65 -41.88 4.99
CA SER A 311 -22.90 -40.87 4.24
C SER A 311 -22.60 -39.64 5.09
N LEU A 312 -23.59 -39.13 5.83
CA LEU A 312 -23.41 -37.98 6.72
C LEU A 312 -22.44 -38.28 7.86
N ARG A 313 -22.46 -39.50 8.42
CA ARG A 313 -21.48 -39.91 9.46
C ARG A 313 -20.05 -40.00 8.94
N LYS A 314 -19.86 -40.40 7.67
CA LYS A 314 -18.53 -40.37 7.02
C LYS A 314 -18.05 -38.93 6.83
N GLU A 315 -18.94 -38.04 6.40
CA GLU A 315 -18.63 -36.62 6.27
C GLU A 315 -18.32 -35.97 7.62
N LEU A 316 -19.10 -36.29 8.67
CA LEU A 316 -18.91 -35.76 10.02
C LEU A 316 -17.50 -36.02 10.55
N LYS A 317 -16.98 -37.24 10.40
CA LYS A 317 -15.60 -37.60 10.80
C LYS A 317 -14.55 -36.75 10.08
N LEU A 318 -14.77 -36.47 8.81
CA LEU A 318 -13.88 -35.61 8.03
C LEU A 318 -13.94 -34.17 8.53
N VAL A 319 -15.14 -33.66 8.78
CA VAL A 319 -15.36 -32.30 9.30
C VAL A 319 -14.76 -32.12 10.70
N GLU A 320 -14.92 -33.09 11.60
CA GLU A 320 -14.35 -33.06 12.96
C GLU A 320 -12.82 -32.97 12.94
N ASN A 321 -12.16 -33.82 12.14
CA ASN A 321 -10.71 -33.78 11.97
C ASN A 321 -10.25 -32.41 11.44
N ARG A 322 -10.97 -31.85 10.47
CA ARG A 322 -10.64 -30.52 9.91
C ARG A 322 -10.83 -29.39 10.93
N ARG A 323 -11.81 -29.47 11.84
CA ARG A 323 -12.01 -28.49 12.93
C ARG A 323 -10.85 -28.49 13.93
N GLU A 324 -10.24 -29.63 14.20
CA GLU A 324 -9.07 -29.72 15.09
C GLU A 324 -7.80 -29.14 14.44
N LEU A 325 -7.62 -29.38 13.14
CA LEU A 325 -6.46 -28.91 12.37
C LEU A 325 -6.56 -27.43 11.97
N GLN A 326 -7.78 -26.89 11.84
CA GLN A 326 -8.07 -25.49 11.50
C GLN A 326 -8.69 -24.77 12.70
N LYS A 327 -7.96 -24.67 13.82
CA LYS A 327 -8.42 -23.92 15.00
C LYS A 327 -8.78 -22.48 14.62
N GLU A 328 -9.87 -21.97 15.20
CA GLU A 328 -10.30 -20.58 15.00
C GLU A 328 -9.10 -19.65 15.17
N PRO A 329 -8.97 -18.66 14.28
CA PRO A 329 -7.85 -17.76 14.34
C PRO A 329 -7.96 -16.86 15.59
N THR A 330 -6.84 -16.24 15.98
CA THR A 330 -6.74 -15.45 17.23
C THR A 330 -7.70 -14.25 17.19
N ASN A 331 -7.88 -13.56 18.34
CA ASN A 331 -8.72 -12.35 18.43
C ASN A 331 -8.44 -11.33 17.32
N LEU A 332 -7.18 -11.22 16.88
CA LEU A 332 -6.77 -10.38 15.75
C LEU A 332 -7.54 -10.68 14.45
N VAL A 333 -7.85 -11.94 14.19
CA VAL A 333 -8.61 -12.36 13.00
C VAL A 333 -10.11 -12.34 13.26
N CYS A 334 -10.56 -12.51 14.52
CA CYS A 334 -11.96 -12.25 14.90
C CYS A 334 -12.32 -10.76 14.76
N TYR A 335 -11.44 -9.85 15.18
CA TYR A 335 -11.59 -8.41 14.98
C TYR A 335 -11.73 -8.05 13.49
N ILE A 336 -10.94 -8.71 12.62
CA ILE A 336 -11.06 -8.60 11.16
C ILE A 336 -12.39 -9.20 10.66
N LYS A 337 -12.81 -10.35 11.20
CA LYS A 337 -14.05 -11.09 10.85
C LYS A 337 -15.34 -10.35 11.23
N ASP A 338 -15.35 -9.68 12.38
CA ASP A 338 -16.57 -9.09 12.97
C ASP A 338 -16.85 -7.67 12.47
N ARG A 339 -15.84 -6.96 11.93
CA ARG A 339 -16.06 -5.67 11.26
C ARG A 339 -16.11 -5.75 9.74
N HIS A 340 -15.46 -6.72 9.09
CA HIS A 340 -15.54 -6.88 7.63
C HIS A 340 -15.39 -8.36 7.25
N PRO A 341 -16.49 -9.11 7.11
CA PRO A 341 -16.40 -10.47 6.62
C PRO A 341 -15.78 -10.45 5.23
N PHE A 342 -15.11 -11.55 4.88
CA PHE A 342 -14.38 -11.87 3.63
C PHE A 342 -15.13 -11.60 2.31
N ASP A 343 -16.28 -10.94 2.33
CA ASP A 343 -17.18 -10.62 1.22
C ASP A 343 -16.67 -9.47 0.33
N ARG A 344 -15.62 -8.74 0.73
CA ARG A 344 -15.08 -7.58 -0.03
C ARG A 344 -13.57 -7.63 -0.27
N TRP A 345 -13.01 -8.82 -0.37
CA TRP A 345 -11.58 -9.04 -0.62
C TRP A 345 -11.26 -9.17 -2.12
N ASN A 346 -12.15 -8.73 -2.99
CA ASN A 346 -11.83 -8.32 -4.35
C ASN A 346 -12.23 -6.84 -4.53
N LYS A 347 -11.58 -6.15 -5.46
CA LYS A 347 -11.91 -4.76 -5.82
C LYS A 347 -13.37 -4.59 -6.30
N ASP A 348 -14.03 -5.70 -6.65
CA ASP A 348 -15.27 -5.72 -7.42
C ASP A 348 -16.54 -6.08 -6.60
N GLY A 349 -16.39 -6.41 -5.31
CA GLY A 349 -17.52 -6.65 -4.38
C GLY A 349 -18.28 -7.96 -4.57
N ASP A 350 -17.64 -9.02 -5.11
CA ASP A 350 -18.31 -10.29 -5.36
C ASP A 350 -18.44 -11.15 -4.08
N THR A 351 -19.67 -11.56 -3.77
CA THR A 351 -19.96 -12.42 -2.61
C THR A 351 -19.43 -13.86 -2.77
N TYR A 352 -19.20 -14.52 -1.63
CA TYR A 352 -18.60 -15.84 -1.43
C TYR A 352 -19.00 -16.98 -2.40
N ASN A 353 -20.19 -16.91 -3.00
CA ASN A 353 -20.69 -17.94 -3.90
C ASN A 353 -19.93 -18.02 -5.25
N HIS A 354 -18.98 -17.12 -5.51
CA HIS A 354 -18.27 -17.01 -6.80
C HIS A 354 -16.74 -17.02 -6.74
N THR A 355 -16.10 -17.30 -5.59
CA THR A 355 -14.63 -17.33 -5.53
C THR A 355 -14.04 -18.57 -6.21
N THR A 356 -13.62 -18.39 -7.47
CA THR A 356 -12.64 -19.23 -8.17
C THR A 356 -11.23 -19.02 -7.59
N LEU A 357 -10.21 -19.71 -8.13
CA LEU A 357 -8.78 -19.48 -7.85
C LEU A 357 -8.39 -17.98 -7.81
N ASP A 358 -9.10 -17.14 -8.56
CA ASP A 358 -8.87 -15.69 -8.70
C ASP A 358 -9.21 -14.89 -7.42
N GLY A 359 -10.10 -15.40 -6.55
CA GLY A 359 -10.44 -14.75 -5.28
C GLY A 359 -9.31 -14.75 -4.27
N PHE A 360 -8.47 -15.80 -4.29
CA PHE A 360 -7.31 -15.88 -3.40
C PHE A 360 -6.22 -14.87 -3.78
N ASP A 361 -6.03 -14.62 -5.08
CA ASP A 361 -5.08 -13.60 -5.55
C ASP A 361 -5.56 -12.17 -5.30
N SER A 362 -6.87 -11.96 -5.29
CA SER A 362 -7.50 -10.65 -5.06
C SER A 362 -7.51 -10.21 -3.58
N ALA A 363 -7.35 -11.15 -2.64
CA ALA A 363 -7.36 -10.89 -1.20
C ALA A 363 -6.40 -9.76 -0.76
N SER A 364 -6.95 -8.69 -0.20
CA SER A 364 -6.23 -7.52 0.32
C SER A 364 -6.99 -6.90 1.51
N PHE A 365 -6.33 -6.05 2.30
CA PHE A 365 -7.02 -5.24 3.31
C PHE A 365 -7.76 -4.08 2.62
N ASP A 366 -8.95 -3.75 3.10
CA ASP A 366 -9.59 -2.49 2.76
C ASP A 366 -8.87 -1.35 3.51
N GLU A 367 -8.12 -0.54 2.77
CA GLU A 367 -7.29 0.55 3.33
C GLU A 367 -8.13 1.80 3.68
N GLU A 368 -9.39 1.87 3.26
CA GLU A 368 -10.21 3.10 3.37
C GLU A 368 -10.96 3.23 4.71
N ASP A 369 -11.26 2.14 5.42
CA ASP A 369 -12.17 2.16 6.59
C ASP A 369 -11.59 1.70 7.95
N ASP A 370 -10.36 1.15 8.05
CA ASP A 370 -9.90 0.46 9.28
C ASP A 370 -8.57 0.94 9.91
N SER A 371 -8.54 0.82 11.25
CA SER A 371 -7.48 1.12 12.23
C SER A 371 -6.01 1.04 11.76
N GLN A 372 -5.13 1.84 12.39
CA GLN A 372 -3.66 1.85 12.18
C GLN A 372 -2.97 0.46 12.26
N LEU A 373 -3.68 -0.60 12.65
CA LEU A 373 -3.23 -2.00 12.62
C LEU A 373 -2.79 -2.50 11.24
N TYR A 374 -3.39 -2.03 10.15
CA TYR A 374 -2.98 -2.47 8.80
C TYR A 374 -1.50 -2.15 8.51
N LEU A 375 -0.96 -1.10 9.14
CA LEU A 375 0.47 -0.73 9.05
C LEU A 375 1.40 -1.79 9.66
N TYR A 376 0.90 -2.59 10.59
CA TYR A 376 1.66 -3.61 11.32
C TYR A 376 1.44 -5.03 10.76
N LEU A 377 0.60 -5.20 9.75
CA LEU A 377 0.20 -6.50 9.22
C LEU A 377 0.70 -6.70 7.78
N ARG A 378 1.12 -7.94 7.48
CA ARG A 378 1.49 -8.39 6.14
C ARG A 378 0.90 -9.76 5.87
N PHE A 379 0.38 -9.96 4.66
CA PHE A 379 -0.04 -11.28 4.19
C PHE A 379 1.02 -11.88 3.27
N GLU A 380 1.33 -13.15 3.49
CA GLU A 380 2.00 -13.99 2.50
C GLU A 380 1.08 -15.10 2.04
N LYS A 381 0.94 -15.19 0.72
CA LYS A 381 0.11 -16.19 0.04
C LYS A 381 1.03 -17.30 -0.46
N GLN A 382 0.76 -18.55 -0.10
CA GLN A 382 1.43 -19.71 -0.67
C GLN A 382 0.38 -20.57 -1.37
N GLN A 383 0.41 -20.59 -2.70
CA GLN A 383 -0.48 -21.41 -3.50
C GLN A 383 0.16 -22.75 -3.85
N ASN A 384 -0.63 -23.83 -3.80
CA ASN A 384 -0.27 -25.14 -4.30
C ASN A 384 -1.12 -25.50 -5.53
N LYS A 385 -0.48 -25.98 -6.60
CA LYS A 385 -1.18 -26.47 -7.79
C LYS A 385 -1.77 -27.85 -7.52
N GLY A 386 -3.00 -27.90 -7.01
CA GLY A 386 -3.75 -29.12 -6.73
C GLY A 386 -4.92 -28.88 -5.76
N PRO A 387 -5.77 -29.87 -5.50
CA PRO A 387 -6.79 -29.77 -4.46
C PRO A 387 -6.13 -29.71 -3.08
N GLY A 388 -6.32 -28.59 -2.38
CA GLY A 388 -5.85 -28.37 -1.01
C GLY A 388 -4.41 -27.84 -0.91
N GLY A 389 -4.07 -27.31 0.28
CA GLY A 389 -2.71 -26.86 0.60
C GLY A 389 -2.40 -25.40 0.25
N ASN A 390 -3.39 -24.52 0.10
CA ASN A 390 -3.12 -23.08 0.02
C ASN A 390 -2.96 -22.51 1.44
N TYR A 391 -1.96 -21.67 1.66
CA TYR A 391 -1.70 -21.03 2.95
C TYR A 391 -1.82 -19.51 2.83
N LEU A 392 -2.49 -18.91 3.79
CA LEU A 392 -2.40 -17.48 4.06
C LEU A 392 -1.65 -17.32 5.38
N ILE A 393 -0.49 -16.68 5.33
CA ILE A 393 0.34 -16.41 6.49
C ILE A 393 0.13 -14.94 6.86
N LEU A 394 -0.42 -14.70 8.05
CA LEU A 394 -0.53 -13.37 8.61
C LEU A 394 0.70 -13.10 9.47
N LYS A 395 1.46 -12.08 9.09
CA LYS A 395 2.64 -11.62 9.82
C LYS A 395 2.32 -10.31 10.49
N TYR A 396 2.43 -10.28 11.82
CA TYR A 396 2.29 -9.06 12.61
C TYR A 396 3.65 -8.61 13.13
N GLN A 397 3.93 -7.31 12.95
CA GLN A 397 5.10 -6.65 13.49
C GLN A 397 4.68 -5.30 14.07
N GLY A 398 4.29 -5.31 15.34
CA GLY A 398 3.82 -4.13 16.06
C GLY A 398 3.77 -4.37 17.57
N PRO A 399 3.23 -3.41 18.34
CA PRO A 399 3.17 -3.51 19.79
C PRO A 399 2.38 -4.73 20.29
N LYS A 400 2.92 -5.42 21.30
CA LYS A 400 2.31 -6.62 21.90
C LYS A 400 0.90 -6.40 22.48
N HIS A 401 0.61 -5.24 23.07
CA HIS A 401 -0.69 -4.98 23.71
C HIS A 401 -1.87 -5.00 22.72
N PHE A 402 -1.66 -4.68 21.44
CA PHE A 402 -2.71 -4.83 20.42
C PHE A 402 -3.12 -6.30 20.18
N LEU A 403 -2.33 -7.27 20.64
CA LEU A 403 -2.66 -8.70 20.58
C LEU A 403 -3.23 -9.24 21.89
N GLU A 404 -2.96 -8.56 23.01
CA GLU A 404 -3.26 -9.06 24.35
C GLU A 404 -4.48 -8.36 24.98
N ASP A 405 -4.71 -7.09 24.66
CA ASP A 405 -5.69 -6.24 25.35
C ASP A 405 -6.96 -5.94 24.53
N ASP A 406 -7.00 -6.17 23.21
CA ASP A 406 -8.23 -6.06 22.42
C ASP A 406 -9.12 -7.31 22.66
N LYS A 407 -10.06 -7.13 23.59
CA LYS A 407 -11.08 -8.12 23.97
C LYS A 407 -12.45 -7.87 23.33
N ASP A 408 -12.60 -6.85 22.48
CA ASP A 408 -13.86 -6.50 21.82
C ASP A 408 -13.76 -6.61 20.30
#